data_AF-A0A7D9HWY2-F1
#
_entry.id   AF-A0A7D9HWY2-F1
#
_cell.length_a   1.000
_cell.length_b   1.000
_cell.length_c   1.000
_cell.angle_alpha   90.00
_cell.angle_beta   90.00
_cell.angle_gamma   90.00
#
_symmetry.space_group_name_H-M   'P 1'
#
loop_
_entity.id
_entity.type
_entity.pdbx_description
1 polymer ?
#
loop_
_entity_poly.entity_id
_entity_poly.type
_entity_poly.pdbx_seq_one_letter_code
_entity_poly.pdbx_strand_id
1 'polypeptide(L)'
;MENEHLRHCLPRDLASGIAELPVEFIYLDGNATNNRTTRRLPITGEILDGKKSYKNILPYFTTSEITPERVNEIGQERLKALYPQIIAIAKNVTGKSNEAEAVTAFRKILTNQSSFYNDAPFPQIESNSTAHKRCTDLTKARKYCPERYKSLLKWMSTCRETMSMLSPKLIPLFYHTGDKITFPNCPIEMLPSFNPSSSAQFFRSTGAACTKPARFGLPFFLENHGPRFSEWSVTAHESWPGHHTQVQAQIEYFKDKYGGVPKWIDDLTSYTFFTEGWGLYSENPVIAEDTDTYKEHPMQRFGMLKWQVWRALRLIVDTGLHYRGLNRTEALWYFSHYAWDDSDLAEKEITRYQGVPGQATAYMLGQQRLVQLREYAKTRLNNTFNIQDFHYQILSQGSAPEEKHVEKST
;
A
#
# COMPACT_ATOMS: atom_id res chain seq x y z
N MET A 1 8.34 13.53 -25.50
CA MET A 1 7.49 13.72 -24.30
C MET A 1 8.03 14.79 -23.36
N GLU A 2 9.29 14.73 -22.92
CA GLU A 2 9.87 15.67 -21.94
C GLU A 2 9.83 17.14 -22.42
N ASN A 3 10.20 17.44 -23.68
CA ASN A 3 10.31 18.83 -24.14
C ASN A 3 9.00 19.48 -24.64
N GLU A 4 7.97 18.69 -24.93
CA GLU A 4 6.70 19.18 -25.50
C GLU A 4 5.57 19.16 -24.46
N HIS A 5 5.36 18.04 -23.75
CA HIS A 5 4.21 17.90 -22.86
C HIS A 5 4.46 18.44 -21.45
N LEU A 6 5.71 18.44 -20.94
CA LEU A 6 6.00 19.00 -19.61
C LEU A 6 5.72 20.49 -19.54
N ARG A 7 5.92 21.20 -20.65
CA ARG A 7 5.62 22.64 -20.73
C ARG A 7 4.13 22.90 -20.53
N HIS A 8 3.27 21.95 -20.84
CA HIS A 8 1.83 22.07 -20.65
C HIS A 8 1.33 21.52 -19.30
N CYS A 9 2.23 21.07 -18.42
CA CYS A 9 1.85 20.65 -17.09
C CYS A 9 1.30 21.83 -16.27
N LEU A 10 0.23 21.54 -15.53
CA LEU A 10 -0.34 22.48 -14.58
C LEU A 10 0.64 22.72 -13.41
N PRO A 11 0.66 23.93 -12.81
CA PRO A 11 1.39 24.20 -11.57
C PRO A 11 1.03 23.22 -10.46
N ARG A 12 1.97 22.94 -9.56
CA ARG A 12 1.77 21.97 -8.46
C ARG A 12 0.56 22.28 -7.59
N ASP A 13 0.26 23.56 -7.39
CA ASP A 13 -0.86 24.00 -6.55
C ASP A 13 -2.22 23.91 -7.26
N LEU A 14 -2.21 23.76 -8.59
CA LEU A 14 -3.40 23.65 -9.43
C LEU A 14 -3.66 22.20 -9.88
N ALA A 15 -2.59 21.47 -10.18
CA ALA A 15 -2.63 20.08 -10.61
C ALA A 15 -2.87 19.19 -9.40
N SER A 16 -4.15 18.99 -9.05
CA SER A 16 -4.48 18.13 -7.93
C SER A 16 -4.87 16.71 -8.33
N GLY A 17 -5.84 16.59 -9.21
CA GLY A 17 -6.32 15.31 -9.71
C GLY A 17 -7.23 15.59 -10.89
N ILE A 18 -8.26 14.77 -11.06
CA ILE A 18 -9.19 14.95 -12.18
C ILE A 18 -10.43 15.76 -11.80
N ALA A 19 -10.67 16.06 -10.52
CA ALA A 19 -11.91 16.71 -10.04
C ALA A 19 -12.25 18.01 -10.77
N GLU A 20 -11.23 18.85 -10.99
CA GLU A 20 -11.37 20.18 -11.57
C GLU A 20 -10.91 20.22 -13.04
N LEU A 21 -10.74 19.05 -13.66
CA LEU A 21 -10.39 18.94 -15.07
C LEU A 21 -11.65 18.85 -15.96
N PRO A 22 -11.60 19.47 -17.15
CA PRO A 22 -10.50 20.27 -17.70
C PRO A 22 -10.47 21.71 -17.16
N VAL A 23 -9.26 22.24 -16.94
CA VAL A 23 -9.03 23.65 -16.53
C VAL A 23 -9.52 24.65 -17.59
N GLU A 24 -9.70 25.93 -17.22
CA GLU A 24 -10.19 26.97 -18.15
C GLU A 24 -9.22 27.31 -19.28
N PHE A 25 -7.94 27.47 -18.95
CA PHE A 25 -6.91 27.95 -19.87
C PHE A 25 -5.86 26.87 -20.14
N ILE A 26 -5.23 26.96 -21.31
CA ILE A 26 -4.02 26.18 -21.62
C ILE A 26 -2.88 26.77 -20.81
N TYR A 27 -2.06 25.92 -20.18
CA TYR A 27 -0.88 26.34 -19.45
C TYR A 27 0.38 26.12 -20.30
N LEU A 28 1.35 27.02 -20.15
CA LEU A 28 2.69 26.89 -20.71
C LEU A 28 3.73 27.31 -19.66
N ASP A 29 4.68 26.43 -19.37
CA ASP A 29 5.74 26.57 -18.36
C ASP A 29 5.19 27.03 -17.00
N GLY A 30 4.03 26.49 -16.60
CA GLY A 30 3.35 26.82 -15.35
C GLY A 30 2.48 28.08 -15.37
N ASN A 31 2.45 28.84 -16.47
CA ASN A 31 1.63 30.05 -16.57
C ASN A 31 0.39 29.83 -17.43
N ALA A 32 -0.76 30.37 -16.99
CA ALA A 32 -1.97 30.36 -17.79
C ALA A 32 -1.77 31.23 -19.04
N THR A 33 -2.12 30.69 -20.20
CA THR A 33 -2.14 31.44 -21.46
C THR A 33 -3.52 32.07 -21.69
N ASN A 34 -3.63 32.94 -22.70
CA ASN A 34 -4.92 33.50 -23.12
C ASN A 34 -5.78 32.49 -23.90
N ASN A 35 -5.26 31.31 -24.23
CA ASN A 35 -5.98 30.29 -24.97
C ASN A 35 -6.82 29.43 -24.01
N ARG A 36 -8.10 29.29 -24.31
CA ARG A 36 -9.03 28.45 -23.52
C ARG A 36 -8.96 26.99 -23.95
N THR A 37 -9.23 26.09 -23.01
CA THR A 37 -9.43 24.67 -23.35
C THR A 37 -10.80 24.48 -24.01
N THR A 38 -10.94 23.45 -24.86
CA THR A 38 -12.20 23.16 -25.55
C THR A 38 -13.29 22.68 -24.59
N ARG A 39 -12.90 22.13 -23.43
CA ARG A 39 -13.75 21.50 -22.40
C ARG A 39 -14.72 20.43 -22.91
N ARG A 40 -14.50 19.94 -24.14
CA ARG A 40 -15.39 19.02 -24.84
C ARG A 40 -14.61 17.93 -25.56
N LEU A 41 -15.22 16.76 -25.65
CA LEU A 41 -14.67 15.66 -26.43
C LEU A 41 -14.64 16.02 -27.93
N PRO A 42 -13.52 15.78 -28.64
CA PRO A 42 -13.37 16.19 -30.04
C PRO A 42 -14.41 15.58 -31.00
N ILE A 43 -14.90 14.37 -30.71
CA ILE A 43 -15.81 13.63 -31.60
C ILE A 43 -17.27 13.84 -31.20
N THR A 44 -17.62 13.63 -29.93
CA THR A 44 -19.01 13.66 -29.47
C THR A 44 -19.49 15.05 -29.08
N GLY A 45 -18.60 16.01 -28.85
CA GLY A 45 -18.93 17.35 -28.35
C GLY A 45 -19.41 17.38 -26.89
N GLU A 46 -19.44 16.23 -26.21
CA GLU A 46 -19.84 16.13 -24.81
C GLU A 46 -18.92 16.94 -23.91
N ILE A 47 -19.49 17.54 -22.86
CA ILE A 47 -18.72 18.26 -21.84
C ILE A 47 -17.89 17.25 -21.07
N LEU A 48 -16.58 17.51 -20.99
CA LEU A 48 -15.69 16.75 -20.14
C LEU A 48 -15.96 17.10 -18.67
N ASP A 49 -16.24 16.08 -17.87
CA ASP A 49 -16.49 16.21 -16.43
C ASP A 49 -15.58 15.21 -15.70
N GLY A 50 -14.56 15.73 -15.04
CA GLY A 50 -13.61 14.90 -14.31
C GLY A 50 -14.19 14.21 -13.08
N LYS A 51 -15.20 14.79 -12.42
CA LYS A 51 -15.91 14.15 -11.30
C LYS A 51 -16.76 12.98 -11.78
N LYS A 52 -17.46 13.16 -12.91
CA LYS A 52 -18.17 12.05 -13.59
C LYS A 52 -17.20 10.97 -14.05
N SER A 53 -16.03 11.36 -14.57
CA SER A 53 -14.99 10.41 -14.99
C SER A 53 -14.47 9.59 -13.81
N TYR A 54 -14.20 10.23 -12.66
CA TYR A 54 -13.81 9.53 -11.45
C TYR A 54 -14.87 8.53 -10.96
N LYS A 55 -16.14 8.94 -10.95
CA LYS A 55 -17.26 8.04 -10.60
C LYS A 55 -17.30 6.79 -11.47
N ASN A 56 -16.98 6.91 -12.76
CA ASN A 56 -16.94 5.77 -13.68
C ASN A 56 -15.69 4.89 -13.50
N ILE A 57 -14.58 5.46 -13.02
CA ILE A 57 -13.32 4.73 -12.78
C ILE A 57 -13.38 3.97 -11.45
N LEU A 58 -14.00 4.55 -10.42
CA LEU A 58 -13.97 4.02 -9.06
C LEU A 58 -14.39 2.54 -8.95
N PRO A 59 -15.51 2.08 -9.57
CA PRO A 59 -15.94 0.68 -9.51
C PRO A 59 -14.92 -0.33 -10.08
N TYR A 60 -14.03 0.10 -10.99
CA TYR A 60 -12.97 -0.77 -11.49
C TYR A 60 -12.01 -1.21 -10.38
N PHE A 61 -11.73 -0.32 -9.42
CA PHE A 61 -10.81 -0.60 -8.32
C PHE A 61 -11.51 -1.11 -7.07
N THR A 62 -12.72 -0.64 -6.78
CA THR A 62 -13.47 -1.04 -5.58
C THR A 62 -14.27 -2.32 -5.80
N THR A 63 -14.54 -2.69 -7.06
CA THR A 63 -15.37 -3.83 -7.45
C THR A 63 -16.82 -3.76 -6.94
N SER A 64 -17.31 -2.54 -6.69
CA SER A 64 -18.66 -2.24 -6.25
C SER A 64 -19.14 -0.86 -6.69
N GLU A 65 -20.44 -0.64 -6.61
CA GLU A 65 -21.14 0.62 -6.91
C GLU A 65 -20.99 1.68 -5.79
N ILE A 66 -19.95 1.59 -4.97
CA ILE A 66 -19.71 2.54 -3.87
C ILE A 66 -19.45 3.95 -4.41
N THR A 67 -20.09 4.95 -3.81
CA THR A 67 -19.94 6.34 -4.23
C THR A 67 -18.64 6.96 -3.68
N PRO A 68 -18.04 7.93 -4.39
CA PRO A 68 -16.91 8.71 -3.86
C PRO A 68 -17.15 9.30 -2.46
N GLU A 69 -18.37 9.76 -2.20
CA GLU A 69 -18.78 10.28 -0.90
C GLU A 69 -18.69 9.20 0.17
N ARG A 70 -19.24 8.00 -0.09
CA ARG A 70 -19.20 6.91 0.88
C ARG A 70 -17.77 6.42 1.12
N VAL A 71 -16.94 6.35 0.07
CA VAL A 71 -15.51 6.04 0.23
C VAL A 71 -14.83 7.04 1.16
N ASN A 72 -15.08 8.33 0.97
CA ASN A 72 -14.52 9.38 1.81
C ASN A 72 -14.98 9.26 3.28
N GLU A 73 -16.28 9.02 3.50
CA GLU A 73 -16.87 8.79 4.82
C GLU A 73 -16.22 7.60 5.54
N ILE A 74 -16.06 6.46 4.87
CA ILE A 74 -15.36 5.30 5.43
C ILE A 74 -13.94 5.67 5.82
N GLY A 75 -13.24 6.46 4.98
CA GLY A 75 -11.92 6.99 5.31
C GLY A 75 -11.90 7.77 6.63
N GLN A 76 -12.87 8.67 6.83
CA GLN A 76 -13.02 9.45 8.06
C GLN A 76 -13.37 8.57 9.27
N GLU A 77 -14.29 7.61 9.10
CA GLU A 77 -14.67 6.65 10.14
C GLU A 77 -13.46 5.84 10.62
N ARG A 78 -12.65 5.34 9.68
CA ARG A 78 -11.42 4.59 10.00
C ARG A 78 -10.36 5.45 10.63
N LEU A 79 -10.14 6.65 10.13
CA LEU A 79 -9.19 7.59 10.71
C LEU A 79 -9.56 7.90 12.17
N LYS A 80 -10.84 8.17 12.44
CA LYS A 80 -11.36 8.42 13.79
C LYS A 80 -11.15 7.23 14.73
N ALA A 81 -11.23 5.99 14.23
CA ALA A 81 -11.01 4.79 15.03
C ALA A 81 -9.52 4.49 15.29
N LEU A 82 -8.63 4.83 14.33
CA LEU A 82 -7.21 4.49 14.39
C LEU A 82 -6.36 5.57 15.04
N TYR A 83 -6.66 6.85 14.82
CA TYR A 83 -5.84 7.97 15.29
C TYR A 83 -5.67 8.01 16.82
N PRO A 84 -6.71 7.76 17.64
CA PRO A 84 -6.54 7.72 19.09
C PRO A 84 -5.53 6.65 19.56
N GLN A 85 -5.39 5.55 18.81
CA GLN A 85 -4.45 4.48 19.16
C GLN A 85 -3.00 4.89 18.91
N ILE A 86 -2.70 5.60 17.81
CA ILE A 86 -1.34 6.11 17.58
C ILE A 86 -0.98 7.20 18.60
N ILE A 87 -1.94 8.02 19.01
CA ILE A 87 -1.77 9.00 20.09
C ILE A 87 -1.47 8.29 21.42
N ALA A 88 -2.18 7.22 21.74
CA ALA A 88 -1.93 6.45 22.95
C ALA A 88 -0.51 5.87 22.98
N ILE A 89 -0.01 5.35 21.85
CA ILE A 89 1.38 4.89 21.74
C ILE A 89 2.37 6.04 21.90
N ALA A 90 2.12 7.18 21.26
CA ALA A 90 2.97 8.36 21.39
C ALA A 90 3.08 8.81 22.85
N LYS A 91 1.96 8.87 23.58
CA LYS A 91 1.92 9.18 25.02
C LYS A 91 2.70 8.17 25.85
N ASN A 92 2.51 6.88 25.57
CA ASN A 92 3.21 5.80 26.28
C ASN A 92 4.73 5.86 26.07
N VAL A 93 5.19 5.95 24.81
CA VAL A 93 6.63 5.95 24.47
C VAL A 93 7.34 7.21 24.98
N THR A 94 6.66 8.36 24.98
CA THR A 94 7.26 9.63 25.39
C THR A 94 7.08 9.94 26.88
N GLY A 95 6.20 9.22 27.58
CA GLY A 95 5.79 9.52 28.96
C GLY A 95 5.03 10.84 29.11
N LYS A 96 4.53 11.44 28.01
CA LYS A 96 3.80 12.71 28.01
C LYS A 96 2.30 12.47 28.12
N SER A 97 1.65 13.13 29.07
CA SER A 97 0.19 13.06 29.24
C SER A 97 -0.57 13.99 28.28
N ASN A 98 -0.02 15.18 28.02
CA ASN A 98 -0.55 16.12 27.05
C ASN A 98 -0.33 15.60 25.62
N GLU A 99 -1.39 15.67 24.80
CA GLU A 99 -1.37 15.15 23.43
C GLU A 99 -0.41 15.90 22.52
N ALA A 100 -0.47 17.23 22.49
CA ALA A 100 0.38 18.04 21.62
C ALA A 100 1.87 17.87 21.96
N GLU A 101 2.21 17.80 23.25
CA GLU A 101 3.56 17.49 23.70
C GLU A 101 4.00 16.08 23.32
N ALA A 102 3.13 15.08 23.49
CA ALA A 102 3.40 13.71 23.12
C ALA A 102 3.67 13.58 21.61
N VAL A 103 2.82 14.16 20.77
CA VAL A 103 2.99 14.17 19.31
C VAL A 103 4.30 14.86 18.93
N THR A 104 4.59 16.03 19.51
CA THR A 104 5.81 16.78 19.22
C THR A 104 7.07 16.00 19.60
N ALA A 105 7.09 15.39 20.80
CA ALA A 105 8.20 14.58 21.25
C ALA A 105 8.36 13.29 20.44
N PHE A 106 7.24 12.65 20.08
CA PHE A 106 7.25 11.41 19.32
C PHE A 106 7.69 11.63 17.87
N ARG A 107 7.28 12.71 17.21
CA ARG A 107 7.79 13.09 15.88
C ARG A 107 9.31 13.19 15.85
N LYS A 108 9.95 13.71 16.91
CA LYS A 108 11.42 13.76 17.01
C LYS A 108 12.05 12.37 17.05
N ILE A 109 11.37 11.37 17.62
CA ILE A 109 11.80 9.97 17.60
C ILE A 109 11.66 9.42 16.17
N LEU A 110 10.52 9.66 15.52
CA LEU A 110 10.25 9.17 14.16
C LEU A 110 11.24 9.69 13.12
N THR A 111 11.63 10.96 13.23
CA THR A 111 12.57 11.60 12.30
C THR A 111 14.03 11.45 12.72
N ASN A 112 14.32 10.82 13.86
CA ASN A 112 15.70 10.59 14.29
C ASN A 112 16.38 9.59 13.35
N GLN A 113 17.66 9.80 13.04
CA GLN A 113 18.43 8.91 12.16
C GLN A 113 18.45 7.45 12.63
N SER A 114 18.40 7.21 13.94
CA SER A 114 18.32 5.86 14.54
C SER A 114 17.05 5.08 14.16
N SER A 115 15.99 5.75 13.71
CA SER A 115 14.77 5.13 13.21
C SER A 115 14.93 4.54 11.80
N PHE A 116 16.07 4.75 11.13
CA PHE A 116 16.34 4.35 9.75
C PHE A 116 17.54 3.41 9.63
N TYR A 117 17.74 2.82 8.44
CA TYR A 117 18.82 1.86 8.18
C TYR A 117 20.15 2.49 7.81
N ASN A 118 20.13 3.70 7.25
CA ASN A 118 21.32 4.51 7.05
C ASN A 118 21.69 5.23 8.34
N ASP A 119 22.98 5.29 8.64
CA ASP A 119 23.50 5.88 9.89
C ASP A 119 23.67 7.42 9.78
N ALA A 120 23.61 7.94 8.55
CA ALA A 120 23.69 9.36 8.20
C ALA A 120 22.97 9.61 6.86
N PRO A 121 22.66 10.87 6.50
CA PRO A 121 22.15 11.21 5.17
C PRO A 121 23.06 10.67 4.06
N PHE A 122 22.46 10.17 2.98
CA PHE A 122 23.24 9.63 1.86
C PHE A 122 24.09 10.71 1.18
N PRO A 123 25.33 10.40 0.76
CA PRO A 123 26.20 11.35 0.07
C PRO A 123 25.52 11.94 -1.16
N GLN A 124 25.81 13.20 -1.49
CA GLN A 124 25.19 13.90 -2.63
C GLN A 124 25.34 13.16 -3.96
N ILE A 125 26.45 12.44 -4.16
CA ILE A 125 26.67 11.62 -5.37
C ILE A 125 25.71 10.41 -5.45
N GLU A 126 25.14 9.98 -4.33
CA GLU A 126 24.17 8.90 -4.25
C GLU A 126 22.72 9.39 -4.14
N SER A 127 22.49 10.64 -3.74
CA SER A 127 21.15 11.19 -3.48
C SER A 127 20.68 12.24 -4.47
N ASN A 128 21.55 12.80 -5.32
CA ASN A 128 21.14 13.79 -6.31
C ASN A 128 20.25 13.20 -7.44
N SER A 129 19.64 14.09 -8.22
CA SER A 129 18.72 13.75 -9.32
C SER A 129 19.31 12.84 -10.40
N THR A 130 20.63 12.66 -10.46
CA THR A 130 21.31 11.79 -11.45
C THR A 130 21.80 10.47 -10.87
N ALA A 131 21.61 10.21 -9.58
CA ALA A 131 22.07 8.99 -8.92
C ALA A 131 21.50 7.72 -9.57
N HIS A 132 20.23 7.76 -10.00
CA HIS A 132 19.57 6.66 -10.71
C HIS A 132 20.21 6.30 -12.05
N LYS A 133 20.96 7.22 -12.67
CA LYS A 133 21.71 6.95 -13.91
C LYS A 133 23.03 6.22 -13.63
N ARG A 134 23.58 6.36 -12.41
CA ARG A 134 24.82 5.69 -11.98
C ARG A 134 24.55 4.32 -11.37
N CYS A 135 23.56 4.25 -10.48
CA CYS A 135 23.28 3.08 -9.65
C CYS A 135 22.09 2.30 -10.22
N THR A 136 22.30 1.67 -11.38
CA THR A 136 21.24 1.04 -12.18
C THR A 136 21.01 -0.45 -11.87
N ASP A 137 21.98 -1.09 -11.24
CA ASP A 137 21.99 -2.52 -10.93
C ASP A 137 22.84 -2.77 -9.68
N LEU A 138 22.83 -4.00 -9.14
CA LEU A 138 23.54 -4.36 -7.91
C LEU A 138 25.05 -4.12 -8.00
N THR A 139 25.67 -4.42 -9.15
CA THR A 139 27.11 -4.25 -9.36
C THR A 139 27.48 -2.78 -9.35
N LYS A 140 26.72 -1.95 -10.07
CA LYS A 140 26.92 -0.50 -10.09
C LYS A 140 26.54 0.18 -8.78
N ALA A 141 25.50 -0.27 -8.10
CA ALA A 141 25.13 0.24 -6.78
C ALA A 141 26.26 0.02 -5.77
N ARG A 142 26.86 -1.18 -5.73
CA ARG A 142 28.01 -1.46 -4.86
C ARG A 142 29.22 -0.57 -5.15
N LYS A 143 29.43 -0.19 -6.42
CA LYS A 143 30.57 0.62 -6.86
C LYS A 143 30.35 2.13 -6.72
N TYR A 144 29.17 2.62 -7.08
CA TYR A 144 28.87 4.05 -7.24
C TYR A 144 27.89 4.60 -6.20
N CYS A 145 27.16 3.73 -5.50
CA CYS A 145 26.32 4.10 -4.35
C CYS A 145 26.60 3.19 -3.12
N PRO A 146 27.86 3.10 -2.64
CA PRO A 146 28.23 2.18 -1.58
C PRO A 146 27.48 2.40 -0.26
N GLU A 147 27.15 3.64 0.11
CA GLU A 147 26.45 3.90 1.38
C GLU A 147 24.97 3.49 1.32
N ARG A 148 24.28 3.78 0.21
CA ARG A 148 22.94 3.24 -0.05
C ARG A 148 22.94 1.73 -0.10
N TYR A 149 23.92 1.13 -0.78
CA TYR A 149 24.04 -0.31 -0.88
C TYR A 149 24.24 -0.97 0.50
N LYS A 150 25.13 -0.41 1.34
CA LYS A 150 25.34 -0.88 2.71
C LYS A 150 24.07 -0.77 3.56
N SER A 151 23.36 0.36 3.47
CA SER A 151 22.08 0.57 4.17
C SER A 151 21.01 -0.43 3.71
N LEU A 152 20.90 -0.67 2.39
CA LEU A 152 19.98 -1.65 1.81
C LEU A 152 20.25 -3.06 2.36
N LEU A 153 21.52 -3.48 2.50
CA LEU A 153 21.85 -4.79 3.06
C LEU A 153 21.37 -4.95 4.51
N LYS A 154 21.49 -3.90 5.34
CA LYS A 154 20.94 -3.89 6.70
C LYS A 154 19.42 -4.04 6.68
N TRP A 155 18.76 -3.29 5.79
CA TRP A 155 17.31 -3.35 5.63
C TRP A 155 16.84 -4.75 5.22
N MET A 156 17.47 -5.34 4.21
CA MET A 156 17.20 -6.72 3.78
C MET A 156 17.42 -7.74 4.91
N SER A 157 18.45 -7.57 5.75
CA SER A 157 18.67 -8.44 6.92
C SER A 157 17.47 -8.40 7.85
N THR A 158 17.00 -7.21 8.21
CA THR A 158 15.84 -7.06 9.11
C THR A 158 14.56 -7.63 8.51
N CYS A 159 14.34 -7.52 7.21
CA CYS A 159 13.21 -8.21 6.57
C CYS A 159 13.32 -9.74 6.68
N ARG A 160 14.51 -10.35 6.53
CA ARG A 160 14.70 -11.81 6.73
C ARG A 160 14.47 -12.24 8.17
N GLU A 161 14.99 -11.45 9.10
CA GLU A 161 14.81 -11.66 10.54
C GLU A 161 13.31 -11.60 10.88
N THR A 162 12.61 -10.60 10.37
CA THR A 162 11.16 -10.42 10.54
C THR A 162 10.38 -11.64 10.02
N MET A 163 10.64 -12.09 8.80
CA MET A 163 10.00 -13.30 8.25
C MET A 163 10.26 -14.53 9.13
N SER A 164 11.50 -14.70 9.61
CA SER A 164 11.87 -15.80 10.49
C SER A 164 11.15 -15.74 11.85
N MET A 165 10.97 -14.54 12.41
CA MET A 165 10.30 -14.34 13.70
C MET A 165 8.77 -14.46 13.62
N LEU A 166 8.17 -14.04 12.51
CA LEU A 166 6.74 -14.17 12.27
C LEU A 166 6.33 -15.62 11.99
N SER A 167 7.21 -16.39 11.33
CA SER A 167 6.94 -17.77 10.91
C SER A 167 6.28 -18.65 11.98
N PRO A 168 6.88 -18.86 13.18
CA PRO A 168 6.28 -19.73 14.19
C PRO A 168 4.94 -19.22 14.74
N LYS A 169 4.71 -17.89 14.71
CA LYS A 169 3.46 -17.29 15.19
C LYS A 169 2.30 -17.49 14.21
N LEU A 170 2.60 -17.77 12.95
CA LEU A 170 1.61 -17.92 11.88
C LEU A 170 1.20 -19.37 11.62
N ILE A 171 1.97 -20.35 12.10
CA ILE A 171 1.65 -21.78 11.97
C ILE A 171 0.23 -22.13 12.44
N PRO A 172 -0.28 -21.61 13.57
CA PRO A 172 -1.64 -21.92 14.02
C PRO A 172 -2.73 -21.30 13.14
N LEU A 173 -2.41 -20.34 12.27
CA LEU A 173 -3.37 -19.55 11.51
C LEU A 173 -3.54 -20.02 10.06
N PHE A 174 -2.66 -20.89 9.56
CA PHE A 174 -2.63 -21.34 8.16
C PHE A 174 -2.33 -22.84 8.05
N TYR A 175 -2.79 -23.46 6.97
CA TYR A 175 -2.40 -24.82 6.64
C TYR A 175 -1.03 -24.84 5.95
N HIS A 176 -0.09 -25.58 6.53
CA HIS A 176 1.28 -25.71 6.02
C HIS A 176 1.51 -26.97 5.19
N THR A 177 0.63 -27.95 5.30
CA THR A 177 0.74 -29.26 4.65
C THR A 177 -0.67 -29.79 4.34
N GLY A 178 -0.72 -30.87 3.55
CA GLY A 178 -1.97 -31.54 3.19
C GLY A 178 -2.76 -30.82 2.09
N ASP A 179 -3.98 -31.30 1.83
CA ASP A 179 -4.79 -30.88 0.68
C ASP A 179 -5.31 -29.43 0.80
N LYS A 180 -5.30 -28.87 2.01
CA LYS A 180 -5.69 -27.48 2.30
C LYS A 180 -4.52 -26.51 2.39
N ILE A 181 -3.32 -26.89 1.93
CA ILE A 181 -2.11 -26.07 2.04
C ILE A 181 -2.35 -24.65 1.49
N THR A 182 -2.01 -23.65 2.32
CA THR A 182 -2.03 -22.22 1.97
C THR A 182 -0.64 -21.60 2.03
N PHE A 183 0.34 -22.30 2.60
CA PHE A 183 1.71 -21.83 2.71
C PHE A 183 2.51 -22.15 1.44
N PRO A 184 3.00 -21.16 0.67
CA PRO A 184 3.72 -21.41 -0.57
C PRO A 184 5.13 -21.99 -0.33
N ASN A 185 5.59 -22.88 -1.22
CA ASN A 185 6.92 -23.47 -1.14
C ASN A 185 7.99 -22.61 -1.82
N CYS A 186 7.62 -21.76 -2.77
CA CYS A 186 8.58 -20.92 -3.49
C CYS A 186 9.33 -19.98 -2.51
N PRO A 187 10.67 -19.98 -2.49
CA PRO A 187 11.43 -19.08 -1.64
C PRO A 187 11.32 -17.62 -2.12
N ILE A 188 11.59 -16.68 -1.21
CA ILE A 188 11.63 -15.24 -1.50
C ILE A 188 13.08 -14.78 -1.61
N GLU A 189 13.42 -14.13 -2.72
CA GLU A 189 14.66 -13.39 -2.90
C GLU A 189 14.39 -11.89 -2.78
N MET A 190 15.15 -11.21 -1.93
CA MET A 190 15.07 -9.76 -1.79
C MET A 190 16.00 -9.03 -2.75
N LEU A 191 15.48 -8.01 -3.44
CA LEU A 191 16.22 -7.26 -4.45
C LEU A 191 15.89 -5.75 -4.36
N PRO A 192 16.84 -4.86 -4.68
CA PRO A 192 16.52 -3.44 -4.82
C PRO A 192 15.68 -3.15 -6.06
N SER A 193 14.81 -2.16 -5.94
CA SER A 193 14.17 -1.46 -7.04
C SER A 193 14.97 -0.23 -7.40
N PHE A 194 15.65 -0.29 -8.55
CA PHE A 194 16.39 0.84 -9.11
C PHE A 194 15.51 1.83 -9.89
N ASN A 195 14.18 1.71 -9.79
CA ASN A 195 13.27 2.73 -10.31
C ASN A 195 13.22 3.91 -9.31
N PRO A 196 13.65 5.13 -9.69
CA PRO A 196 13.61 6.28 -8.79
C PRO A 196 12.20 6.69 -8.35
N SER A 197 11.17 6.25 -9.06
CA SER A 197 9.75 6.47 -8.71
C SER A 197 9.21 5.46 -7.71
N SER A 198 9.98 4.43 -7.35
CA SER A 198 9.58 3.42 -6.36
C SER A 198 9.58 4.06 -4.96
N SER A 199 8.41 4.12 -4.32
CA SER A 199 8.21 4.68 -2.97
C SER A 199 8.10 3.61 -1.89
N ALA A 200 7.61 2.42 -2.24
CA ALA A 200 7.30 1.34 -1.31
C ALA A 200 7.94 0.02 -1.74
N GLN A 201 8.02 -0.90 -0.78
CA GLN A 201 8.29 -2.31 -1.01
C GLN A 201 7.22 -2.94 -1.94
N PHE A 202 7.54 -4.06 -2.58
CA PHE A 202 6.58 -4.80 -3.39
C PHE A 202 6.91 -6.29 -3.50
N PHE A 203 5.90 -7.11 -3.76
CA PHE A 203 6.02 -8.52 -4.09
C PHE A 203 5.91 -8.77 -5.60
N ARG A 204 6.64 -9.77 -6.10
CA ARG A 204 6.41 -10.37 -7.43
C ARG A 204 6.46 -11.88 -7.33
N SER A 205 5.41 -12.52 -7.82
CA SER A 205 5.33 -13.97 -7.91
C SER A 205 6.26 -14.56 -8.97
N THR A 206 6.41 -15.87 -8.90
CA THR A 206 7.12 -16.71 -9.87
C THR A 206 6.21 -17.86 -10.31
N GLY A 207 6.65 -18.64 -11.30
CA GLY A 207 5.88 -19.78 -11.79
C GLY A 207 5.72 -20.89 -10.74
N ALA A 208 4.66 -21.70 -10.87
CA ALA A 208 4.29 -22.76 -9.92
C ALA A 208 5.39 -23.79 -9.62
N ALA A 209 6.31 -23.99 -10.55
CA ALA A 209 7.43 -24.92 -10.38
C ALA A 209 8.60 -24.33 -9.55
N CYS A 210 8.53 -23.07 -9.13
CA CYS A 210 9.54 -22.39 -8.32
C CYS A 210 10.98 -22.48 -8.87
N THR A 211 11.16 -22.57 -10.20
CA THR A 211 12.50 -22.66 -10.83
C THR A 211 13.34 -21.40 -10.61
N LYS A 212 12.69 -20.29 -10.25
CA LYS A 212 13.28 -19.06 -9.75
C LYS A 212 12.52 -18.64 -8.49
N PRO A 213 13.18 -18.01 -7.50
CA PRO A 213 12.49 -17.49 -6.32
C PRO A 213 11.47 -16.40 -6.70
N ALA A 214 10.43 -16.26 -5.88
CA ALA A 214 9.61 -15.07 -5.87
C ALA A 214 10.44 -13.87 -5.37
N ARG A 215 10.03 -12.64 -5.71
CA ARG A 215 10.83 -11.45 -5.40
C ARG A 215 10.13 -10.53 -4.41
N PHE A 216 10.90 -10.04 -3.45
CA PHE A 216 10.53 -8.95 -2.56
C PHE A 216 11.44 -7.75 -2.89
N GLY A 217 10.86 -6.75 -3.54
CA GLY A 217 11.51 -5.50 -3.94
C GLY A 217 11.59 -4.47 -2.82
N LEU A 218 12.73 -3.80 -2.67
CA LEU A 218 12.91 -2.65 -1.76
C LEU A 218 13.30 -1.38 -2.53
N PRO A 219 12.66 -0.21 -2.31
CA PRO A 219 12.97 1.02 -3.03
C PRO A 219 14.37 1.54 -2.70
N PHE A 220 15.22 1.71 -3.73
CA PHE A 220 16.63 2.07 -3.54
C PHE A 220 16.88 3.58 -3.42
N PHE A 221 15.99 4.41 -3.97
CA PHE A 221 16.15 5.86 -4.07
C PHE A 221 15.22 6.63 -3.13
N LEU A 222 15.22 6.26 -1.84
CA LEU A 222 14.58 7.02 -0.76
C LEU A 222 15.56 8.01 -0.11
N GLU A 223 15.07 9.04 0.56
CA GLU A 223 15.94 9.91 1.37
C GLU A 223 16.58 9.13 2.53
N ASN A 224 15.77 8.33 3.22
CA ASN A 224 16.20 7.38 4.24
C ASN A 224 15.63 5.99 3.95
N HIS A 225 16.41 4.94 4.19
CA HIS A 225 15.90 3.56 4.08
C HIS A 225 15.14 3.16 5.35
N GLY A 226 14.00 2.50 5.18
CA GLY A 226 13.08 2.11 6.24
C GLY A 226 11.78 2.92 6.21
N PRO A 227 11.21 3.32 7.36
CA PRO A 227 11.77 3.29 8.72
C PRO A 227 11.61 1.94 9.45
N ARG A 228 12.54 1.64 10.36
CA ARG A 228 12.63 0.36 11.11
C ARG A 228 11.34 -0.04 11.81
N PHE A 229 10.66 0.94 12.41
CA PHE A 229 9.42 0.70 13.17
C PHE A 229 8.27 0.19 12.29
N SER A 230 8.33 0.40 10.97
CA SER A 230 7.30 -0.02 10.02
C SER A 230 7.56 -1.40 9.41
N GLU A 231 8.78 -1.93 9.52
CA GLU A 231 9.20 -3.08 8.71
C GLU A 231 8.49 -4.38 9.04
N TRP A 232 8.03 -4.54 10.29
CA TRP A 232 7.26 -5.73 10.66
C TRP A 232 5.95 -5.83 9.89
N SER A 233 5.23 -4.71 9.78
CA SER A 233 3.97 -4.64 9.04
C SER A 233 4.20 -4.84 7.55
N VAL A 234 5.14 -4.10 6.96
CA VAL A 234 5.36 -4.13 5.51
C VAL A 234 5.97 -5.46 5.05
N THR A 235 6.87 -6.04 5.84
CA THR A 235 7.40 -7.38 5.54
C THR A 235 6.27 -8.40 5.55
N ALA A 236 5.37 -8.37 6.55
CA ALA A 236 4.21 -9.25 6.58
C ALA A 236 3.28 -9.04 5.37
N HIS A 237 3.05 -7.78 4.96
CA HIS A 237 2.23 -7.41 3.80
C HIS A 237 2.80 -7.97 2.49
N GLU A 238 4.10 -7.88 2.27
CA GLU A 238 4.73 -8.32 1.00
C GLU A 238 5.08 -9.82 0.98
N SER A 239 5.31 -10.41 2.15
CA SER A 239 5.72 -11.82 2.29
C SER A 239 4.61 -12.68 2.90
N TRP A 240 4.86 -13.31 4.06
CA TRP A 240 3.89 -14.11 4.78
C TRP A 240 3.38 -13.34 6.03
N PRO A 241 2.05 -13.20 6.21
CA PRO A 241 0.98 -13.84 5.48
C PRO A 241 0.36 -13.08 4.31
N GLY A 242 0.97 -11.99 3.85
CA GLY A 242 0.44 -11.16 2.78
C GLY A 242 0.62 -11.72 1.37
N HIS A 243 1.19 -10.92 0.48
CA HIS A 243 1.18 -11.16 -0.97
C HIS A 243 1.88 -12.44 -1.41
N HIS A 244 2.97 -12.85 -0.75
CA HIS A 244 3.58 -14.14 -1.08
C HIS A 244 2.59 -15.27 -0.80
N THR A 245 1.94 -15.27 0.36
CA THR A 245 0.95 -16.30 0.71
C THR A 245 -0.24 -16.28 -0.23
N GLN A 246 -0.77 -15.12 -0.56
CA GLN A 246 -1.95 -15.02 -1.41
C GLN A 246 -1.63 -15.31 -2.88
N VAL A 247 -0.70 -14.57 -3.48
CA VAL A 247 -0.44 -14.67 -4.92
C VAL A 247 0.33 -15.95 -5.25
N GLN A 248 1.34 -16.32 -4.43
CA GLN A 248 2.16 -17.48 -4.74
C GLN A 248 1.43 -18.79 -4.46
N ALA A 249 0.64 -18.90 -3.39
CA ALA A 249 -0.17 -20.10 -3.14
C ALA A 249 -1.24 -20.28 -4.22
N GLN A 250 -1.85 -19.20 -4.71
CA GLN A 250 -2.77 -19.25 -5.85
C GLN A 250 -2.10 -19.92 -7.07
N ILE A 251 -0.88 -19.51 -7.39
CA ILE A 251 -0.13 -20.06 -8.52
C ILE A 251 0.31 -21.51 -8.27
N GLU A 252 0.72 -21.87 -7.06
CA GLU A 252 1.24 -23.21 -6.75
C GLU A 252 0.14 -24.28 -6.58
N TYR A 253 -0.98 -23.92 -5.95
CA TYR A 253 -1.96 -24.89 -5.43
C TYR A 253 -3.36 -24.75 -5.99
N PHE A 254 -3.85 -23.53 -6.22
CA PHE A 254 -5.26 -23.30 -6.53
C PHE A 254 -5.54 -23.14 -8.02
N LYS A 255 -4.58 -22.65 -8.80
CA LYS A 255 -4.73 -22.51 -10.25
C LYS A 255 -4.70 -23.87 -10.95
N ASP A 256 -5.74 -24.16 -11.74
CA ASP A 256 -5.87 -25.36 -12.58
C ASP A 256 -5.79 -26.72 -11.87
N LYS A 257 -6.09 -26.77 -10.56
CA LYS A 257 -6.16 -28.02 -9.79
C LYS A 257 -7.49 -28.12 -9.06
N TYR A 258 -8.06 -29.34 -9.05
CA TYR A 258 -9.15 -29.80 -8.16
C TYR A 258 -10.24 -28.77 -7.77
N GLY A 259 -10.82 -28.06 -8.74
CA GLY A 259 -11.94 -27.13 -8.49
C GLY A 259 -11.55 -25.68 -8.16
N GLY A 260 -10.28 -25.31 -8.28
CA GLY A 260 -9.85 -23.90 -8.24
C GLY A 260 -10.09 -23.14 -9.55
N VAL A 261 -9.71 -21.86 -9.58
CA VAL A 261 -10.06 -20.93 -10.68
C VAL A 261 -9.46 -21.39 -12.02
N PRO A 262 -10.25 -21.47 -13.11
CA PRO A 262 -9.74 -21.78 -14.44
C PRO A 262 -8.68 -20.77 -14.90
N LYS A 263 -7.54 -21.27 -15.42
CA LYS A 263 -6.40 -20.47 -15.87
C LYS A 263 -6.76 -19.23 -16.65
N TRP A 264 -7.64 -19.41 -17.64
CA TRP A 264 -7.93 -18.39 -18.63
C TRP A 264 -8.75 -17.23 -18.04
N ILE A 265 -9.51 -17.48 -16.97
CA ILE A 265 -10.20 -16.42 -16.22
C ILE A 265 -9.16 -15.67 -15.37
N ASP A 266 -8.39 -16.41 -14.59
CA ASP A 266 -7.36 -15.86 -13.68
C ASP A 266 -6.28 -15.06 -14.42
N ASP A 267 -5.86 -15.48 -15.62
CA ASP A 267 -4.91 -14.76 -16.46
C ASP A 267 -5.47 -13.41 -16.98
N LEU A 268 -6.80 -13.25 -17.00
CA LEU A 268 -7.49 -12.06 -17.53
C LEU A 268 -8.03 -11.14 -16.44
N THR A 269 -8.12 -11.60 -15.19
CA THR A 269 -8.74 -10.84 -14.09
C THR A 269 -7.77 -10.64 -12.94
N SER A 270 -7.60 -9.39 -12.50
CA SER A 270 -6.86 -9.04 -11.29
C SER A 270 -7.60 -7.93 -10.56
N TYR A 271 -7.97 -8.20 -9.31
CA TYR A 271 -8.73 -7.27 -8.49
C TYR A 271 -7.84 -6.70 -7.39
N THR A 272 -7.43 -5.44 -7.56
CA THR A 272 -6.63 -4.71 -6.56
C THR A 272 -7.31 -4.72 -5.20
N PHE A 273 -8.65 -4.63 -5.17
CA PHE A 273 -9.46 -4.73 -3.97
C PHE A 273 -9.12 -5.96 -3.12
N PHE A 274 -9.14 -7.14 -3.73
CA PHE A 274 -8.84 -8.38 -3.01
C PHE A 274 -7.36 -8.48 -2.64
N THR A 275 -6.47 -8.26 -3.61
CA THR A 275 -5.02 -8.45 -3.43
C THR A 275 -4.48 -7.53 -2.33
N GLU A 276 -4.81 -6.24 -2.39
CA GLU A 276 -4.35 -5.26 -1.40
C GLU A 276 -5.14 -5.34 -0.09
N GLY A 277 -6.43 -5.70 -0.18
CA GLY A 277 -7.24 -6.00 0.99
C GLY A 277 -6.67 -7.14 1.81
N TRP A 278 -6.20 -8.22 1.16
CA TRP A 278 -5.54 -9.34 1.83
C TRP A 278 -4.22 -8.94 2.50
N GLY A 279 -3.39 -8.13 1.82
CA GLY A 279 -2.17 -7.60 2.41
C GLY A 279 -2.46 -6.80 3.69
N LEU A 280 -3.46 -5.91 3.66
CA LEU A 280 -3.86 -5.16 4.84
C LEU A 280 -4.51 -6.02 5.94
N TYR A 281 -5.31 -7.01 5.56
CA TYR A 281 -5.90 -8.00 6.48
C TYR A 281 -4.82 -8.81 7.19
N SER A 282 -3.74 -9.12 6.46
CA SER A 282 -2.54 -9.78 6.96
C SER A 282 -1.82 -8.91 8.00
N GLU A 283 -1.65 -7.61 7.75
CA GLU A 283 -1.10 -6.67 8.74
C GLU A 283 -2.00 -6.61 10.00
N ASN A 284 -3.32 -6.47 9.80
CA ASN A 284 -4.32 -6.34 10.85
C ASN A 284 -5.67 -6.89 10.35
N PRO A 285 -6.27 -7.92 10.99
CA PRO A 285 -5.96 -8.45 12.33
C PRO A 285 -4.93 -9.57 12.41
N VAL A 286 -4.49 -10.19 11.31
CA VAL A 286 -3.75 -11.46 11.40
C VAL A 286 -2.45 -11.32 12.19
N ILE A 287 -1.56 -10.39 11.86
CA ILE A 287 -0.38 -10.15 12.70
C ILE A 287 -0.76 -9.40 13.97
N ALA A 288 -1.53 -8.31 13.85
CA ALA A 288 -1.70 -7.37 14.95
C ALA A 288 -2.49 -7.90 16.16
N GLU A 289 -3.47 -8.77 15.93
CA GLU A 289 -4.48 -9.15 16.92
C GLU A 289 -4.55 -10.68 17.12
N ASP A 290 -4.30 -11.49 16.08
CA ASP A 290 -4.29 -12.96 16.21
C ASP A 290 -2.93 -13.50 16.70
N THR A 291 -1.93 -12.64 16.88
CA THR A 291 -0.63 -12.99 17.45
C THR A 291 -0.23 -12.02 18.56
N ASP A 292 0.81 -12.38 19.31
CA ASP A 292 1.45 -11.54 20.33
C ASP A 292 2.55 -10.62 19.76
N THR A 293 2.70 -10.53 18.42
CA THR A 293 3.82 -9.87 17.74
C THR A 293 4.13 -8.48 18.27
N TYR A 294 3.11 -7.67 18.56
CA TYR A 294 3.30 -6.28 18.96
C TYR A 294 3.12 -6.01 20.46
N LYS A 295 2.86 -7.04 21.28
CA LYS A 295 2.43 -6.86 22.68
C LYS A 295 3.43 -6.05 23.52
N GLU A 296 4.72 -6.35 23.36
CA GLU A 296 5.83 -5.69 24.08
C GLU A 296 6.64 -4.74 23.18
N HIS A 297 6.12 -4.41 22.00
CA HIS A 297 6.84 -3.68 20.96
C HIS A 297 6.03 -2.47 20.45
N PRO A 298 5.89 -1.41 21.28
CA PRO A 298 5.03 -0.26 20.96
C PRO A 298 5.44 0.46 19.67
N MET A 299 6.73 0.55 19.36
CA MET A 299 7.20 1.16 18.11
C MET A 299 6.80 0.33 16.88
N GLN A 300 6.85 -1.00 16.96
CA GLN A 300 6.40 -1.86 15.86
C GLN A 300 4.87 -1.80 15.72
N ARG A 301 4.13 -1.77 16.84
CA ARG A 301 2.67 -1.53 16.84
C ARG A 301 2.32 -0.20 16.19
N PHE A 302 3.09 0.86 16.49
CA PHE A 302 2.93 2.16 15.84
C PHE A 302 3.17 2.06 14.34
N GLY A 303 4.21 1.37 13.88
CA GLY A 303 4.45 1.21 12.44
C GLY A 303 3.28 0.54 11.70
N MET A 304 2.70 -0.51 12.28
CA MET A 304 1.48 -1.13 11.75
C MET A 304 0.30 -0.16 11.73
N LEU A 305 0.01 0.50 12.86
CA LEU A 305 -1.10 1.45 12.94
C LEU A 305 -0.92 2.66 12.01
N LYS A 306 0.31 3.16 11.85
CA LYS A 306 0.65 4.22 10.90
C LYS A 306 0.26 3.82 9.49
N TRP A 307 0.52 2.58 9.08
CA TRP A 307 0.14 2.08 7.75
C TRP A 307 -1.36 1.86 7.61
N GLN A 308 -2.06 1.49 8.68
CA GLN A 308 -3.53 1.45 8.70
C GLN A 308 -4.11 2.87 8.55
N VAL A 309 -3.57 3.85 9.27
CA VAL A 309 -3.92 5.28 9.13
C VAL A 309 -3.63 5.75 7.70
N TRP A 310 -2.48 5.42 7.14
CA TRP A 310 -2.11 5.77 5.77
C TRP A 310 -3.16 5.29 4.76
N ARG A 311 -3.65 4.05 4.88
CA ARG A 311 -4.68 3.52 3.98
C ARG A 311 -6.07 4.09 4.25
N ALA A 312 -6.38 4.56 5.46
CA ALA A 312 -7.57 5.37 5.71
C ALA A 312 -7.46 6.75 5.04
N LEU A 313 -6.29 7.39 5.12
CA LEU A 313 -6.00 8.65 4.45
C LEU A 313 -6.08 8.51 2.93
N ARG A 314 -5.66 7.38 2.35
CA ARG A 314 -5.83 7.11 0.91
C ARG A 314 -7.29 7.22 0.47
N LEU A 315 -8.26 6.74 1.25
CA LEU A 315 -9.69 6.91 0.94
C LEU A 315 -10.09 8.39 0.89
N ILE A 316 -9.62 9.16 1.88
CA ILE A 316 -9.93 10.60 2.00
C ILE A 316 -9.28 11.40 0.89
N VAL A 317 -7.98 11.15 0.64
CA VAL A 317 -7.16 11.92 -0.28
C VAL A 317 -7.45 11.56 -1.73
N ASP A 318 -7.62 10.29 -2.10
CA ASP A 318 -7.94 9.90 -3.49
C ASP A 318 -9.27 10.52 -3.92
N THR A 319 -10.33 10.34 -3.13
CA THR A 319 -11.62 11.01 -3.37
C THR A 319 -11.50 12.54 -3.27
N GLY A 320 -10.61 13.04 -2.41
CA GLY A 320 -10.25 14.45 -2.33
C GLY A 320 -9.76 15.02 -3.66
N LEU A 321 -8.69 14.44 -4.19
CA LEU A 321 -8.00 14.86 -5.42
C LEU A 321 -8.90 14.72 -6.66
N HIS A 322 -9.72 13.67 -6.72
CA HIS A 322 -10.44 13.30 -7.92
C HIS A 322 -11.94 13.61 -7.91
N TYR A 323 -12.50 13.98 -6.76
CA TYR A 323 -13.92 14.30 -6.64
C TYR A 323 -14.22 15.58 -5.85
N ARG A 324 -13.55 15.80 -4.71
CA ARG A 324 -13.85 16.93 -3.80
C ARG A 324 -13.03 18.20 -4.07
N GLY A 325 -12.09 18.18 -5.01
CA GLY A 325 -11.30 19.35 -5.40
C GLY A 325 -10.19 19.73 -4.40
N LEU A 326 -9.79 18.80 -3.53
CA LEU A 326 -8.65 18.95 -2.62
C LEU A 326 -7.39 19.13 -3.45
N ASN A 327 -6.47 20.04 -3.10
CA ASN A 327 -5.20 20.30 -3.80
C ASN A 327 -4.01 19.46 -3.28
N ARG A 328 -2.88 19.44 -4.00
CA ARG A 328 -1.70 18.63 -3.62
C ARG A 328 -1.16 18.99 -2.22
N THR A 329 -1.14 20.26 -1.87
CA THR A 329 -0.63 20.74 -0.56
C THR A 329 -1.53 20.28 0.57
N GLU A 330 -2.85 20.37 0.39
CA GLU A 330 -3.84 19.82 1.32
C GLU A 330 -3.69 18.30 1.44
N ALA A 331 -3.41 17.60 0.34
CA ALA A 331 -3.18 16.15 0.35
C ALA A 331 -1.98 15.77 1.22
N LEU A 332 -0.86 16.47 1.06
CA LEU A 332 0.34 16.28 1.87
C LEU A 332 0.09 16.62 3.34
N TRP A 333 -0.71 17.64 3.62
CA TRP A 333 -1.09 18.00 4.98
C TRP A 333 -1.77 16.84 5.72
N TYR A 334 -2.66 16.07 5.07
CA TYR A 334 -3.28 14.90 5.72
C TYR A 334 -2.26 13.89 6.21
N PHE A 335 -1.23 13.56 5.41
CA PHE A 335 -0.18 12.62 5.81
C PHE A 335 0.74 13.20 6.88
N SER A 336 1.12 14.48 6.75
CA SER A 336 1.88 15.18 7.79
C SER A 336 1.13 15.20 9.12
N HIS A 337 -0.16 15.53 9.11
CA HIS A 337 -0.94 15.76 10.31
C HIS A 337 -1.33 14.45 11.01
N TYR A 338 -1.79 13.46 10.25
CA TYR A 338 -2.36 12.23 10.81
C TYR A 338 -1.40 11.04 10.81
N ALA A 339 -0.49 10.92 9.83
CA ALA A 339 0.50 9.85 9.78
C ALA A 339 1.89 10.27 10.30
N TRP A 340 2.06 11.57 10.62
CA TRP A 340 3.31 12.17 11.08
C TRP A 340 4.48 11.91 10.13
N ASP A 341 4.19 12.00 8.83
CA ASP A 341 5.14 11.71 7.77
C ASP A 341 5.24 12.88 6.78
N ASP A 342 6.42 13.49 6.77
CA ASP A 342 6.79 14.60 5.87
C ASP A 342 7.85 14.16 4.84
N SER A 343 8.08 12.85 4.69
CA SER A 343 9.20 12.31 3.90
C SER A 343 8.94 12.30 2.39
N ASP A 344 10.00 12.05 1.62
CA ASP A 344 9.93 11.85 0.16
C ASP A 344 8.99 10.71 -0.25
N LEU A 345 8.69 9.76 0.65
CA LEU A 345 7.70 8.72 0.44
C LEU A 345 6.30 9.31 0.26
N ALA A 346 5.89 10.25 1.14
CA ALA A 346 4.58 10.89 1.06
C ALA A 346 4.44 11.67 -0.26
N GLU A 347 5.47 12.40 -0.67
CA GLU A 347 5.47 13.14 -1.94
C GLU A 347 5.31 12.24 -3.17
N LYS A 348 6.03 11.11 -3.20
CA LYS A 348 5.93 10.12 -4.28
C LYS A 348 4.55 9.46 -4.29
N GLU A 349 4.01 9.11 -3.14
CA GLU A 349 2.69 8.51 -3.00
C GLU A 349 1.57 9.46 -3.45
N ILE A 350 1.61 10.74 -3.07
CA ILE A 350 0.65 11.72 -3.58
C ILE A 350 0.74 11.78 -5.11
N THR A 351 1.93 11.90 -5.69
CA THR A 351 2.11 11.90 -7.16
C THR A 351 1.47 10.66 -7.81
N ARG A 352 1.60 9.49 -7.18
CA ARG A 352 0.97 8.25 -7.63
C ARG A 352 -0.56 8.34 -7.58
N TYR A 353 -1.14 8.89 -6.51
CA TYR A 353 -2.59 9.05 -6.39
C TYR A 353 -3.12 9.96 -7.50
N GLN A 354 -2.47 11.11 -7.73
CA GLN A 354 -2.82 12.03 -8.82
C GLN A 354 -2.84 11.35 -10.20
N GLY A 355 -1.92 10.39 -10.42
CA GLY A 355 -1.75 9.69 -11.70
C GLY A 355 -2.62 8.45 -11.89
N VAL A 356 -3.17 7.85 -10.82
CA VAL A 356 -3.96 6.60 -10.90
C VAL A 356 -5.23 6.72 -10.05
N PRO A 357 -6.25 7.45 -10.55
CA PRO A 357 -7.47 7.75 -9.80
C PRO A 357 -8.19 6.48 -9.34
N GLY A 358 -8.52 6.37 -8.06
CA GLY A 358 -9.35 5.30 -7.51
C GLY A 358 -8.57 4.10 -6.98
N GLN A 359 -7.36 3.85 -7.48
CA GLN A 359 -6.57 2.68 -7.09
C GLN A 359 -6.25 2.65 -5.59
N ALA A 360 -5.96 3.82 -5.01
CA ALA A 360 -5.57 3.93 -3.61
C ALA A 360 -6.72 3.56 -2.65
N THR A 361 -7.97 3.56 -3.12
CA THR A 361 -9.16 3.24 -2.33
C THR A 361 -9.33 1.73 -2.08
N ALA A 362 -8.81 0.91 -2.98
CA ALA A 362 -8.99 -0.54 -2.97
C ALA A 362 -8.50 -1.23 -1.69
N TYR A 363 -7.41 -0.72 -1.11
CA TYR A 363 -6.69 -1.32 0.03
C TYR A 363 -7.58 -1.48 1.27
N MET A 364 -8.04 -0.35 1.82
CA MET A 364 -8.79 -0.33 3.08
C MET A 364 -10.21 -0.89 2.91
N LEU A 365 -10.83 -0.67 1.75
CA LEU A 365 -12.14 -1.25 1.45
C LEU A 365 -12.07 -2.78 1.36
N GLY A 366 -11.05 -3.31 0.67
CA GLY A 366 -10.81 -4.74 0.60
C GLY A 366 -10.56 -5.37 1.97
N GLN A 367 -9.73 -4.74 2.80
CA GLN A 367 -9.48 -5.19 4.17
C GLN A 367 -10.77 -5.24 4.98
N GLN A 368 -11.58 -4.16 4.95
CA GLN A 368 -12.84 -4.11 5.69
C GLN A 368 -13.80 -5.21 5.26
N ARG A 369 -13.87 -5.49 3.96
CA ARG A 369 -14.70 -6.57 3.45
C ARG A 369 -14.23 -7.92 3.99
N LEU A 370 -12.93 -8.20 3.99
CA LEU A 370 -12.39 -9.45 4.56
C LEU A 370 -12.67 -9.57 6.07
N VAL A 371 -12.55 -8.47 6.82
CA VAL A 371 -12.90 -8.44 8.25
C VAL A 371 -14.40 -8.72 8.44
N GLN A 372 -15.28 -8.09 7.66
CA GLN A 372 -16.72 -8.34 7.71
C GLN A 372 -17.06 -9.81 7.38
N LEU A 373 -16.42 -10.39 6.35
CA LEU A 373 -16.61 -11.79 5.98
C LEU A 373 -16.15 -12.73 7.11
N ARG A 374 -15.04 -12.41 7.77
CA ARG A 374 -14.55 -13.17 8.92
C ARG A 374 -15.54 -13.12 10.08
N GLU A 375 -16.04 -11.95 10.44
CA GLU A 375 -17.01 -11.79 11.52
C GLU A 375 -18.36 -12.44 11.20
N TYR A 376 -18.80 -12.39 9.94
CA TYR A 376 -19.96 -13.13 9.46
C TYR A 376 -19.77 -14.65 9.63
N ALA A 377 -18.62 -15.19 9.18
CA ALA A 377 -18.31 -16.60 9.32
C ALA A 377 -18.21 -17.04 10.78
N LYS A 378 -17.55 -16.25 11.64
CA LYS A 378 -17.49 -16.48 13.09
C LYS A 378 -18.89 -16.53 13.71
N THR A 379 -19.75 -15.58 13.35
CA THR A 379 -21.13 -15.52 13.87
C THR A 379 -21.95 -16.73 13.42
N ARG A 380 -21.82 -17.11 12.15
CA ARG A 380 -22.62 -18.20 11.56
C ARG A 380 -22.17 -19.59 12.01
N LEU A 381 -20.87 -19.81 12.16
CA LEU A 381 -20.28 -21.10 12.54
C LEU A 381 -20.08 -21.23 14.05
N ASN A 382 -20.03 -20.11 14.80
CA ASN A 382 -19.88 -20.08 16.25
C ASN A 382 -18.71 -20.97 16.71
N ASN A 383 -18.97 -21.98 17.55
CA ASN A 383 -17.96 -22.89 18.10
C ASN A 383 -17.26 -23.78 17.05
N THR A 384 -17.80 -23.89 15.82
CA THR A 384 -17.16 -24.65 14.74
C THR A 384 -16.35 -23.76 13.81
N PHE A 385 -16.24 -22.46 14.07
CA PHE A 385 -15.37 -21.58 13.31
C PHE A 385 -13.91 -21.99 13.49
N ASN A 386 -13.19 -22.18 12.38
CA ASN A 386 -11.76 -22.43 12.35
C ASN A 386 -11.08 -21.38 11.45
N ILE A 387 -10.04 -20.72 11.97
CA ILE A 387 -9.35 -19.64 11.26
C ILE A 387 -8.56 -20.15 10.05
N GLN A 388 -7.96 -21.34 10.13
CA GLN A 388 -7.23 -21.96 9.02
C GLN A 388 -8.19 -22.29 7.88
N ASP A 389 -9.37 -22.84 8.21
CA ASP A 389 -10.42 -23.10 7.22
C ASP A 389 -10.90 -21.80 6.57
N PHE A 390 -11.14 -20.74 7.35
CA PHE A 390 -11.52 -19.45 6.80
C PHE A 390 -10.46 -18.91 5.83
N HIS A 391 -9.17 -18.90 6.23
CA HIS A 391 -8.09 -18.45 5.35
C HIS A 391 -7.96 -19.30 4.09
N TYR A 392 -8.08 -20.63 4.20
CA TYR A 392 -8.09 -21.53 3.06
C TYR A 392 -9.22 -21.21 2.08
N GLN A 393 -10.45 -21.01 2.57
CA GLN A 393 -11.61 -20.71 1.71
C GLN A 393 -11.49 -19.34 1.04
N ILE A 394 -10.90 -18.35 1.68
CA ILE A 394 -10.65 -17.04 1.06
C ILE A 394 -9.57 -17.15 -0.02
N LEU A 395 -8.45 -17.83 0.28
CA LEU A 395 -7.30 -17.91 -0.63
C LEU A 395 -7.55 -18.82 -1.84
N SER A 396 -8.29 -19.92 -1.67
CA SER A 396 -8.54 -20.89 -2.74
C SER A 396 -9.44 -20.36 -3.87
N GLN A 397 -10.18 -19.28 -3.61
CA GLN A 397 -11.05 -18.65 -4.58
C GLN A 397 -10.31 -17.71 -5.56
N GLY A 398 -9.02 -17.44 -5.33
CA GLY A 398 -8.24 -16.52 -6.14
C GLY A 398 -8.68 -15.06 -6.02
N SER A 399 -8.18 -14.21 -6.91
CA SER A 399 -8.57 -12.79 -6.93
C SER A 399 -10.04 -12.68 -7.39
N ALA A 400 -10.92 -12.17 -6.53
CA ALA A 400 -12.35 -12.07 -6.79
C ALA A 400 -12.91 -10.66 -6.52
N PRO A 401 -13.98 -10.24 -7.21
CA PRO A 401 -14.68 -8.99 -6.94
C PRO A 401 -15.57 -9.08 -5.69
N GLU A 402 -15.89 -7.93 -5.09
CA GLU A 402 -16.67 -7.82 -3.85
C GLU A 402 -18.02 -8.57 -3.89
N GLU A 403 -18.76 -8.49 -5.00
CA GLU A 403 -20.15 -8.97 -5.11
C GLU A 403 -20.31 -10.50 -5.17
N LYS A 404 -19.25 -11.28 -5.41
CA LYS A 404 -19.38 -12.74 -5.57
C LYS A 404 -19.30 -13.55 -4.28
N HIS A 405 -19.10 -12.91 -3.13
CA HIS A 405 -19.09 -13.59 -1.85
C HIS A 405 -20.19 -13.00 -0.96
N VAL A 406 -21.33 -13.71 -0.88
CA VAL A 406 -22.08 -14.02 0.37
C VAL A 406 -23.50 -14.55 0.11
N GLU A 407 -24.15 -14.31 -1.04
CA GLU A 407 -25.59 -14.63 -1.16
C GLU A 407 -25.97 -15.91 -1.92
N LYS A 408 -25.04 -16.60 -2.60
CA LYS A 408 -25.40 -17.78 -3.42
C LYS A 408 -24.74 -19.08 -2.96
N SER A 409 -25.00 -19.47 -1.73
CA SER A 409 -24.80 -20.85 -1.27
C SER A 409 -25.84 -21.18 -0.20
N THR A 410 -27.11 -21.22 -0.62
CA THR A 410 -28.21 -21.93 0.06
C THR A 410 -28.64 -23.09 -0.80
#